data_AF-X0RXX0-F1
#
_entry.id   AF-X0RXX0-F1
#
_cell.length_a   1.000
_cell.length_b   1.000
_cell.length_c   1.000
_cell.angle_alpha   90.00
_cell.angle_beta   90.00
_cell.angle_gamma   90.00
#
_symmetry.space_group_name_H-M   'P 1'
#
loop_
_entity.id
_entity.type
_entity.pdbx_description
1 polymer ?
#
loop_
_entity_poly.entity_id
_entity_poly.type
_entity_poly.pdbx_seq_one_letter_code
_entity_poly.pdbx_strand_id
1 'polypeptide(L)'
;MKYHITKKSSNSKTGPIPVTTSPRDTCPKRCPLKNSGCYADGGPLRVHWDQVSKGKRGEDWATFMAQIRGLPDGQLWRHNQAGDLKAKSKTKKIDKQALNQLCSANEKKRGFTYTHYQVLEPGLTSEWNKDAISKANARGFTVNLSADSLGEADRLAELNIGPVTTTLPSETTSKTLRTPGGRSVLVCPAARNDKKRPTCEACGLCAT
;
A
#
# COMPACT_ATOMS: atom_id res chain seq x y z
N MET A 1 12.15 -15.32 -0.32
CA MET A 1 11.34 -14.16 0.15
C MET A 1 10.07 -14.71 0.80
N LYS A 2 9.76 -14.30 2.04
CA LYS A 2 8.56 -14.75 2.77
C LYS A 2 7.54 -13.62 2.90
N TYR A 3 6.26 -13.97 2.92
CA TYR A 3 5.13 -13.04 3.04
C TYR A 3 4.20 -13.52 4.13
N HIS A 4 3.73 -12.62 4.98
CA HIS A 4 2.88 -13.01 6.11
C HIS A 4 1.52 -12.34 6.01
N ILE A 5 0.45 -13.08 6.28
CA ILE A 5 -0.89 -12.54 6.50
C ILE A 5 -1.24 -12.62 7.99
N THR A 6 -1.65 -11.48 8.54
CA THR A 6 -2.34 -11.42 9.82
C THR A 6 -3.84 -11.34 9.52
N LYS A 7 -4.54 -12.47 9.64
CA LYS A 7 -5.97 -12.57 9.26
C LYS A 7 -6.88 -11.62 10.03
N LYS A 8 -6.54 -11.33 11.29
CA LYS A 8 -7.24 -10.38 12.15
C LYS A 8 -6.23 -9.40 12.75
N SER A 9 -6.17 -8.19 12.21
CA SER A 9 -5.21 -7.18 12.65
C SER A 9 -5.58 -6.59 14.03
N SER A 10 -4.56 -6.34 14.86
CA SER A 10 -4.68 -5.56 16.10
C SER A 10 -4.29 -4.09 15.91
N ASN A 11 -3.98 -3.67 14.68
CA ASN A 11 -3.64 -2.29 14.36
C ASN A 11 -4.89 -1.40 14.46
N SER A 12 -4.87 -0.45 15.39
CA SER A 12 -5.99 0.46 15.66
C SER A 12 -6.42 1.27 14.44
N LYS A 13 -5.52 1.56 13.49
CA LYS A 13 -5.85 2.26 12.24
C LYS A 13 -6.62 1.35 11.28
N THR A 14 -6.24 0.09 11.15
CA THR A 14 -6.89 -0.80 10.19
C THR A 14 -8.18 -1.39 10.72
N GLY A 15 -8.30 -1.55 12.04
CA GLY A 15 -9.30 -2.43 12.63
C GLY A 15 -8.98 -3.90 12.32
N PRO A 16 -9.90 -4.82 12.60
CA PRO A 16 -9.68 -6.27 12.51
C PRO A 16 -9.68 -6.84 11.08
N ILE A 17 -9.50 -6.02 10.04
CA ILE A 17 -9.33 -6.52 8.66
C ILE A 17 -8.04 -7.33 8.50
N PRO A 18 -7.97 -8.26 7.53
CA PRO A 18 -6.73 -8.90 7.17
C PRO A 18 -5.70 -7.88 6.67
N VAL A 19 -4.47 -8.01 7.16
CA VAL A 19 -3.33 -7.22 6.70
C VAL A 19 -2.17 -8.14 6.34
N THR A 20 -1.39 -7.78 5.33
CA THR A 20 -0.20 -8.56 4.96
C THR A 20 1.07 -7.80 5.30
N THR A 21 2.19 -8.50 5.37
CA THR A 21 3.53 -7.92 5.52
C THR A 21 4.42 -8.53 4.44
N SER A 22 4.99 -7.67 3.61
CA SER A 22 6.03 -8.02 2.64
C SER A 22 7.40 -7.64 3.20
N PRO A 23 8.48 -8.34 2.84
CA PRO A 23 9.80 -8.10 3.41
C PRO A 23 10.40 -6.78 2.94
N ARG A 24 11.34 -6.22 3.70
CA ARG A 24 11.98 -4.91 3.47
C ARG A 24 12.54 -4.72 2.05
N ASP A 25 12.98 -5.80 1.42
CA ASP A 25 13.51 -5.79 0.05
C ASP A 25 12.48 -5.39 -1.01
N THR A 26 11.19 -5.46 -0.68
CA THR A 26 10.11 -4.97 -1.56
C THR A 26 10.01 -3.44 -1.59
N CYS A 27 10.48 -2.74 -0.55
CA CYS A 27 10.41 -1.29 -0.49
C CYS A 27 11.35 -0.64 -1.52
N PRO A 28 10.84 0.21 -2.43
CA PRO A 28 11.64 0.85 -3.46
C PRO A 28 12.69 1.77 -2.82
N LYS A 29 13.88 1.86 -3.44
CA LYS A 29 14.95 2.76 -2.95
C LYS A 29 14.56 4.24 -2.99
N ARG A 30 13.57 4.61 -3.82
CA ARG A 30 13.01 5.96 -3.95
C ARG A 30 12.20 6.39 -2.74
N CYS A 31 11.65 5.46 -1.95
CA CYS A 31 10.79 5.80 -0.81
C CYS A 31 11.57 6.68 0.19
N PRO A 32 11.17 7.95 0.40
CA PRO A 32 11.92 8.87 1.24
C PRO A 32 11.83 8.51 2.73
N LEU A 33 10.85 7.69 3.11
CA LEU A 33 10.69 7.23 4.49
C LEU A 33 11.63 6.06 4.83
N LYS A 34 12.26 5.44 3.83
CA LYS A 34 13.12 4.27 4.03
C LYS A 34 14.33 4.65 4.88
N ASN A 35 14.44 4.09 6.09
CA ASN A 35 15.45 4.43 7.10
C ASN A 35 15.42 5.91 7.52
N SER A 36 14.30 6.61 7.31
CA SER A 36 14.16 8.05 7.58
C SER A 36 12.73 8.34 8.06
N GLY A 37 12.27 7.60 9.08
CA GLY A 37 10.98 7.84 9.73
C GLY A 37 9.81 6.99 9.20
N CYS A 38 10.07 5.86 8.53
CA CYS A 38 9.01 4.92 8.17
C CYS A 38 8.30 4.40 9.43
N TYR A 39 6.96 4.47 9.44
CA TYR A 39 6.16 4.02 10.58
C TYR A 39 6.39 2.53 10.92
N ALA A 40 6.75 1.72 9.92
CA ALA A 40 7.04 0.30 10.10
C ALA A 40 8.40 0.02 10.78
N ASP A 41 9.24 1.04 10.97
CA ASP A 41 10.47 0.95 11.76
C ASP A 41 10.23 1.15 13.26
N GLY A 42 8.99 1.40 13.68
CA GLY A 42 8.60 1.56 15.08
C GLY A 42 7.94 0.34 15.71
N GLY A 43 8.12 0.21 17.03
CA GLY A 43 7.30 -0.63 17.91
C GLY A 43 7.22 -2.12 17.54
N PRO A 44 6.11 -2.81 17.88
CA PRO A 44 5.91 -4.23 17.58
C PRO A 44 5.93 -4.56 16.08
N LEU A 45 5.55 -3.60 15.23
CA LEU A 45 5.55 -3.79 13.79
C LEU A 45 6.96 -3.98 13.24
N ARG A 46 7.95 -3.22 13.74
CA ARG A 46 9.37 -3.43 13.37
C ARG A 46 9.82 -4.86 13.65
N VAL A 47 9.55 -5.37 14.86
CA VAL A 47 9.93 -6.74 15.25
C VAL A 47 9.27 -7.75 14.32
N HIS A 48 7.97 -7.58 14.03
CA HIS A 48 7.26 -8.45 13.09
C HIS A 48 7.87 -8.38 11.68
N TRP A 49 8.15 -7.18 11.18
CA TRP A 49 8.70 -6.95 9.84
C TRP A 49 10.11 -7.51 9.68
N ASP A 50 10.94 -7.44 10.73
CA ASP A 50 12.28 -8.03 10.76
C ASP A 50 12.23 -9.55 10.67
N GLN A 51 11.27 -10.21 11.35
CA GLN A 51 11.10 -11.66 11.25
C GLN A 51 10.66 -12.10 9.85
N VAL A 52 9.75 -11.35 9.22
CA VAL A 52 9.33 -11.61 7.82
C VAL A 52 10.50 -11.39 6.86
N SER A 53 11.25 -10.31 7.04
CA SER A 53 12.40 -9.96 6.19
C SER A 53 13.55 -10.96 6.29
N LYS A 54 13.79 -11.52 7.49
CA LYS A 54 14.77 -12.60 7.72
C LYS A 54 14.26 -13.98 7.28
N GLY A 55 13.04 -14.08 6.76
CA GLY A 55 12.41 -15.34 6.35
C GLY A 55 12.02 -16.27 7.51
N LYS A 56 12.05 -15.76 8.76
CA LYS A 56 11.70 -16.52 9.98
C LYS A 56 10.19 -16.56 10.24
N ARG A 57 9.40 -15.75 9.53
CA ARG A 57 7.93 -15.71 9.62
C ARG A 57 7.31 -15.51 8.25
N GLY A 58 6.15 -16.13 8.04
CA GLY A 58 5.38 -16.06 6.80
C GLY A 58 5.68 -17.21 5.86
N GLU A 59 4.98 -17.19 4.74
CA GLU A 59 4.92 -18.27 3.78
C GLU A 59 5.67 -17.92 2.50
N ASP A 60 5.94 -18.94 1.67
CA ASP A 60 6.34 -18.68 0.29
C ASP A 60 5.19 -18.00 -0.49
N TRP A 61 5.51 -17.56 -1.71
CA TRP A 61 4.57 -16.81 -2.53
C TRP A 61 3.32 -17.60 -2.92
N ALA A 62 3.45 -18.90 -3.23
CA ALA A 62 2.33 -19.72 -3.69
C ALA A 62 1.32 -19.96 -2.55
N THR A 63 1.85 -20.32 -1.38
CA THR A 63 1.06 -20.50 -0.16
C THR A 63 0.42 -19.19 0.28
N PHE A 64 1.15 -18.08 0.23
CA PHE A 64 0.61 -16.75 0.52
C PHE A 64 -0.55 -16.38 -0.42
N MET A 65 -0.42 -16.60 -1.74
CA MET A 65 -1.53 -16.36 -2.68
C MET A 65 -2.75 -17.25 -2.40
N ALA A 66 -2.56 -18.49 -1.95
CA ALA A 66 -3.65 -19.38 -1.56
C ALA A 66 -4.43 -18.83 -0.35
N GLN A 67 -3.72 -18.25 0.62
CA GLN A 67 -4.35 -17.60 1.78
C GLN A 67 -5.17 -16.37 1.38
N ILE A 68 -4.71 -15.58 0.40
CA ILE A 68 -5.46 -14.43 -0.13
C ILE A 68 -6.71 -14.90 -0.87
N ARG A 69 -6.61 -15.94 -1.72
CA ARG A 69 -7.76 -16.55 -2.40
C ARG A 69 -8.82 -17.05 -1.40
N GLY A 70 -8.38 -17.59 -0.28
CA GLY A 70 -9.25 -18.11 0.78
C GLY A 70 -9.90 -17.04 1.67
N LEU A 71 -9.67 -15.74 1.43
CA LEU A 71 -10.42 -14.69 2.12
C LEU A 71 -11.90 -14.71 1.67
N PRO A 72 -12.85 -14.37 2.57
CA PRO A 72 -14.26 -14.27 2.21
C PRO A 72 -14.51 -13.31 1.04
N ASP A 73 -15.56 -13.58 0.27
CA ASP A 73 -16.00 -12.64 -0.75
C ASP A 73 -16.44 -11.31 -0.11
N GLY A 74 -16.14 -10.21 -0.78
CA GLY A 74 -16.33 -8.85 -0.27
C GLY A 74 -15.33 -8.41 0.81
N GLN A 75 -14.43 -9.28 1.27
CA GLN A 75 -13.48 -8.96 2.33
C GLN A 75 -12.62 -7.75 1.96
N LEU A 76 -12.72 -6.68 2.76
CA LEU A 76 -11.77 -5.58 2.75
C LEU A 76 -10.48 -6.05 3.41
N TRP A 77 -9.35 -5.89 2.72
CA TRP A 77 -8.05 -6.26 3.27
C TRP A 77 -6.96 -5.32 2.76
N ARG A 78 -5.92 -5.13 3.57
CA ARG A 78 -4.79 -4.28 3.21
C ARG A 78 -3.60 -5.14 2.86
N HIS A 79 -3.22 -5.14 1.59
CA HIS A 79 -1.90 -5.62 1.21
C HIS A 79 -0.87 -4.62 1.75
N ASN A 80 0.00 -5.14 2.61
CA ASN A 80 1.12 -4.47 3.25
C ASN A 80 0.73 -3.38 4.28
N GLN A 81 0.73 -3.81 5.54
CA GLN A 81 1.05 -2.92 6.65
C GLN A 81 2.54 -2.55 6.62
N ALA A 82 3.43 -3.44 6.18
CA ALA A 82 4.83 -3.11 5.92
C ALA A 82 5.32 -3.82 4.66
N GLY A 83 6.35 -3.25 4.02
CA GLY A 83 6.75 -3.62 2.66
C GLY A 83 5.98 -2.86 1.58
N ASP A 84 6.28 -3.17 0.33
CA ASP A 84 5.63 -2.64 -0.88
C ASP A 84 5.37 -3.82 -1.85
N LEU A 85 4.91 -3.55 -3.07
CA LEU A 85 4.76 -4.53 -4.13
C LEU A 85 6.10 -5.25 -4.40
N LYS A 86 6.00 -6.52 -4.80
CA LYS A 86 7.18 -7.31 -5.18
C LYS A 86 7.89 -6.68 -6.39
N ALA A 87 9.20 -6.49 -6.27
CA ALA A 87 10.05 -6.02 -7.37
C ALA A 87 10.65 -7.17 -8.16
N LYS A 88 10.97 -6.92 -9.44
CA LYS A 88 12.02 -7.67 -10.15
C LYS A 88 13.37 -7.30 -9.53
N SER A 89 14.09 -8.31 -9.03
CA SER A 89 15.24 -8.20 -8.12
C SER A 89 16.40 -7.27 -8.56
N LYS A 90 16.42 -6.78 -9.80
CA LYS A 90 17.49 -5.94 -10.35
C LYS A 90 17.05 -4.59 -10.95
N THR A 91 15.77 -4.42 -11.29
CA THR A 91 15.37 -3.33 -12.20
C THR A 91 14.50 -2.25 -11.55
N LYS A 92 14.20 -2.38 -10.25
CA LYS A 92 13.24 -1.50 -9.54
C LYS A 92 11.86 -1.44 -10.21
N LYS A 93 11.56 -2.42 -11.07
CA LYS A 93 10.28 -2.60 -11.74
C LYS A 93 9.39 -3.48 -10.89
N ILE A 94 8.11 -3.14 -10.83
CA ILE A 94 7.08 -4.02 -10.25
C ILE A 94 7.11 -5.36 -10.99
N ASP A 95 7.11 -6.47 -10.25
CA ASP A 95 6.97 -7.80 -10.81
C ASP A 95 5.53 -7.99 -11.29
N LYS A 96 5.26 -7.70 -12.57
CA LYS A 96 3.92 -7.81 -13.18
C LYS A 96 3.32 -9.21 -13.06
N GLN A 97 4.13 -10.27 -13.08
CA GLN A 97 3.62 -11.62 -12.92
C GLN A 97 3.08 -11.83 -11.50
N ALA A 98 3.85 -11.40 -10.49
CA ALA A 98 3.40 -11.45 -9.12
C ALA A 98 2.19 -10.54 -8.88
N LEU A 99 2.17 -9.31 -9.41
CA LEU A 99 1.02 -8.43 -9.29
C LEU A 99 -0.23 -9.01 -9.96
N ASN A 100 -0.08 -9.68 -11.11
CA ASN A 100 -1.20 -10.36 -11.76
C ASN A 100 -1.75 -11.51 -10.92
N GLN A 101 -0.88 -12.30 -10.29
CA GLN A 101 -1.28 -13.37 -9.36
C GLN A 101 -1.99 -12.81 -8.13
N LEU A 102 -1.52 -11.67 -7.61
CA LEU A 102 -2.16 -10.96 -6.51
C LEU A 102 -3.56 -10.45 -6.89
N CYS A 103 -3.69 -9.84 -8.08
CA CYS A 103 -4.99 -9.40 -8.60
C CYS A 103 -5.95 -10.58 -8.76
N SER A 104 -5.49 -11.73 -9.29
CA SER A 104 -6.31 -12.94 -9.38
C SER A 104 -6.69 -13.49 -8.01
N ALA A 105 -5.78 -13.47 -7.04
CA ALA A 105 -6.10 -13.87 -5.68
C ALA A 105 -7.10 -12.93 -5.00
N ASN A 106 -7.11 -11.66 -5.40
CA ASN A 106 -8.03 -10.64 -4.94
C ASN A 106 -9.41 -10.68 -5.61
N GLU A 107 -9.66 -11.53 -6.62
CA GLU A 107 -10.95 -11.58 -7.30
C GLU A 107 -12.10 -11.81 -6.29
N LYS A 108 -13.15 -10.98 -6.40
CA LYS A 108 -14.29 -10.89 -5.47
C LYS A 108 -13.96 -10.36 -4.07
N LYS A 109 -12.73 -9.94 -3.79
CA LYS A 109 -12.33 -9.25 -2.56
C LYS A 109 -12.05 -7.78 -2.84
N ARG A 110 -11.83 -7.01 -1.77
CA ARG A 110 -11.60 -5.55 -1.81
C ARG A 110 -10.21 -5.21 -1.30
N GLY A 111 -9.20 -5.77 -1.94
CA GLY A 111 -7.80 -5.57 -1.58
C GLY A 111 -7.25 -4.24 -2.03
N PHE A 112 -6.47 -3.60 -1.17
CA PHE A 112 -5.75 -2.38 -1.53
C PHE A 112 -4.32 -2.35 -0.97
N THR A 113 -3.46 -1.56 -1.62
CA THR A 113 -2.09 -1.30 -1.20
C THR A 113 -1.70 0.15 -1.48
N TYR A 114 -0.52 0.52 -1.00
CA TYR A 114 0.17 1.75 -1.32
C TYR A 114 1.48 1.39 -2.02
N THR A 115 1.98 2.28 -2.88
CA THR A 115 3.26 2.07 -3.54
C THR A 115 4.04 3.36 -3.76
N HIS A 116 5.35 3.32 -3.49
CA HIS A 116 6.31 4.39 -3.79
C HIS A 116 7.15 4.09 -5.05
N TYR A 117 6.75 3.09 -5.84
CA TYR A 117 7.48 2.74 -7.06
C TYR A 117 7.49 3.90 -8.05
N GLN A 118 8.61 4.02 -8.77
CA GLN A 118 8.90 5.08 -9.72
C GLN A 118 7.84 5.14 -10.84
N VAL A 119 7.18 6.29 -11.00
CA VAL A 119 6.17 6.52 -12.05
C VAL A 119 6.24 7.93 -12.67
N LEU A 120 6.91 8.90 -12.06
CA LEU A 120 6.92 10.29 -12.57
C LEU A 120 8.12 10.58 -13.46
N GLU A 121 9.25 9.94 -13.17
CA GLU A 121 10.50 10.14 -13.88
C GLU A 121 10.42 9.56 -15.30
N PRO A 122 11.12 10.15 -16.28
CA PRO A 122 11.16 9.58 -17.62
C PRO A 122 11.88 8.23 -17.64
N GLY A 123 11.45 7.33 -18.52
CA GLY A 123 12.16 6.10 -18.85
C GLY A 123 11.35 4.81 -18.66
N LEU A 124 11.91 3.71 -19.14
CA LEU A 124 11.24 2.40 -19.26
C LEU A 124 10.77 1.81 -17.92
N THR A 125 11.37 2.20 -16.79
CA THR A 125 10.93 1.74 -15.47
C THR A 125 9.62 2.38 -15.07
N SER A 126 9.46 3.69 -15.28
CA SER A 126 8.21 4.39 -14.98
C SER A 126 7.09 3.90 -15.88
N GLU A 127 7.31 3.80 -17.18
CA GLU A 127 6.30 3.25 -18.11
C GLU A 127 5.89 1.83 -17.75
N TRP A 128 6.86 1.00 -17.33
CA TRP A 128 6.57 -0.35 -16.86
C TRP A 128 5.69 -0.36 -15.61
N ASN A 129 6.00 0.49 -14.62
CA ASN A 129 5.27 0.54 -13.36
C ASN A 129 3.88 1.17 -13.56
N LYS A 130 3.75 2.22 -14.38
CA LYS A 130 2.45 2.81 -14.77
C LYS A 130 1.51 1.76 -15.34
N ASP A 131 1.98 0.98 -16.31
CA ASP A 131 1.20 -0.10 -16.92
C ASP A 131 0.81 -1.18 -15.89
N ALA A 132 1.72 -1.56 -15.00
CA ALA A 132 1.44 -2.55 -13.96
C ALA A 132 0.34 -2.08 -12.99
N ILE A 133 0.43 -0.82 -12.54
CA ILE A 133 -0.48 -0.20 -11.59
C ILE A 133 -1.86 0.01 -12.21
N SER A 134 -1.91 0.58 -13.43
CA SER A 134 -3.16 0.81 -14.16
C SER A 134 -3.94 -0.50 -14.37
N LYS A 135 -3.25 -1.58 -14.78
CA LYS A 135 -3.87 -2.90 -14.96
C LYS A 135 -4.35 -3.53 -13.65
N ALA A 136 -3.64 -3.33 -12.55
CA ALA A 136 -4.09 -3.85 -11.24
C ALA A 136 -5.36 -3.14 -10.76
N ASN A 137 -5.39 -1.80 -10.87
CA ASN A 137 -6.56 -0.99 -10.54
C ASN A 137 -7.76 -1.36 -11.42
N ALA A 138 -7.57 -1.53 -12.73
CA ALA A 138 -8.62 -1.97 -13.64
C ALA A 138 -9.19 -3.37 -13.32
N ARG A 139 -8.44 -4.20 -12.58
CA ARG A 139 -8.84 -5.55 -12.14
C ARG A 139 -9.41 -5.58 -10.71
N GLY A 140 -9.62 -4.42 -10.08
CA GLY A 140 -10.23 -4.33 -8.76
C GLY A 140 -9.30 -4.59 -7.58
N PHE A 141 -7.98 -4.62 -7.80
CA PHE A 141 -6.99 -4.54 -6.72
C PHE A 141 -6.43 -3.12 -6.64
N THR A 142 -6.87 -2.35 -5.65
CA THR A 142 -6.58 -0.91 -5.58
C THR A 142 -5.12 -0.65 -5.18
N VAL A 143 -4.32 -0.17 -6.12
CA VAL A 143 -2.95 0.29 -5.90
C VAL A 143 -2.94 1.81 -5.84
N ASN A 144 -2.85 2.34 -4.61
CA ASN A 144 -2.74 3.77 -4.35
C ASN A 144 -1.31 4.24 -4.60
N LEU A 145 -1.17 5.30 -5.40
CA LEU A 145 0.09 6.01 -5.57
C LEU A 145 0.38 6.82 -4.30
N SER A 146 1.53 6.58 -3.68
CA SER A 146 1.96 7.32 -2.49
C SER A 146 2.77 8.55 -2.89
N ALA A 147 2.17 9.72 -2.70
CA ALA A 147 2.82 11.02 -2.81
C ALA A 147 3.48 11.40 -1.48
N ASP A 148 4.63 12.07 -1.57
CA ASP A 148 5.36 12.57 -0.40
C ASP A 148 5.07 14.05 -0.12
N SER A 149 4.24 14.70 -0.96
CA SER A 149 3.75 16.06 -0.77
C SER A 149 2.46 16.31 -1.56
N LEU A 150 1.74 17.39 -1.22
CA LEU A 150 0.53 17.81 -1.95
C LEU A 150 0.80 18.16 -3.43
N GLY A 151 1.95 18.78 -3.74
CA GLY A 151 2.32 19.09 -5.13
C GLY A 151 2.71 17.84 -5.92
N GLU A 152 3.32 16.84 -5.27
CA GLU A 152 3.53 15.54 -5.93
C GLU A 152 2.21 14.79 -6.13
N ALA A 153 1.24 14.93 -5.22
CA ALA A 153 -0.07 14.33 -5.37
C ALA A 153 -0.79 14.84 -6.63
N ASP A 154 -0.65 16.12 -6.97
CA ASP A 154 -1.16 16.67 -8.23
C ASP A 154 -0.55 15.96 -9.46
N ARG A 155 0.78 15.86 -9.51
CA ARG A 155 1.49 15.21 -10.63
C ARG A 155 1.14 13.73 -10.76
N LEU A 156 0.97 13.03 -9.65
CA LEU A 156 0.55 11.62 -9.66
C LEU A 156 -0.89 11.47 -10.13
N ALA A 157 -1.77 12.40 -9.76
CA ALA A 157 -3.17 12.38 -10.19
C ALA A 157 -3.30 12.62 -11.70
N GLU A 158 -2.42 13.42 -12.30
CA GLU A 158 -2.38 13.65 -13.75
C GLU A 158 -2.08 12.38 -14.56
N LEU A 159 -1.44 11.38 -13.96
CA LEU A 159 -1.15 10.12 -14.64
C LEU A 159 -2.41 9.28 -14.94
N ASN A 160 -3.51 9.48 -14.19
CA ASN A 160 -4.77 8.74 -14.35
C ASN A 160 -4.61 7.19 -14.35
N ILE A 161 -3.68 6.66 -13.56
CA ILE A 161 -3.42 5.21 -13.46
C ILE A 161 -3.97 4.56 -12.18
N GLY A 162 -4.51 5.36 -11.25
CA GLY A 162 -4.99 4.88 -9.96
C GLY A 162 -5.25 6.00 -8.96
N PRO A 163 -5.81 5.67 -7.78
CA PRO A 163 -6.00 6.64 -6.71
C PRO A 163 -4.67 7.13 -6.15
N VAL A 164 -4.67 8.34 -5.60
CA VAL A 164 -3.50 8.99 -5.02
C VAL A 164 -3.73 9.23 -3.54
N THR A 165 -2.72 8.91 -2.74
CA THR A 165 -2.65 9.27 -1.32
C THR A 165 -1.40 10.08 -1.07
N THR A 166 -1.38 10.86 0.01
CA THR A 166 -0.22 11.70 0.34
C THR A 166 0.07 11.67 1.82
N THR A 167 1.34 11.71 2.18
CA THR A 167 1.77 12.01 3.54
C THR A 167 1.45 13.46 3.87
N LEU A 168 1.06 13.71 5.12
CA LEU A 168 0.78 15.04 5.64
C LEU A 168 1.60 15.24 6.92
N PRO A 169 1.95 16.48 7.27
CA PRO A 169 2.54 16.78 8.56
C PRO A 169 1.65 16.27 9.71
N SER A 170 2.26 15.77 10.80
CA SER A 170 1.55 15.07 11.88
C SER A 170 0.62 15.99 12.68
N GLU A 171 0.88 17.30 12.63
CA GLU A 171 0.09 18.37 13.21
C GLU A 171 -1.14 18.76 12.37
N THR A 172 -1.36 18.13 11.21
CA THR A 172 -2.52 18.40 10.36
C THR A 172 -3.82 18.01 11.07
N THR A 173 -4.64 19.00 11.43
CA THR A 173 -5.93 18.80 12.11
C THR A 173 -7.15 18.95 11.20
N SER A 174 -7.00 19.61 10.05
CA SER A 174 -8.07 19.85 9.09
C SER A 174 -8.68 18.54 8.57
N LYS A 175 -10.00 18.51 8.36
CA LYS A 175 -10.67 17.35 7.74
C LYS A 175 -10.37 17.25 6.25
N THR A 176 -10.21 18.39 5.60
CA THR A 176 -9.96 18.51 4.16
C THR A 176 -8.90 19.56 3.91
N LEU A 177 -8.14 19.39 2.84
CA LEU A 177 -7.15 20.34 2.33
C LEU A 177 -7.30 20.48 0.82
N ARG A 178 -6.56 21.43 0.25
CA ARG A 178 -6.39 21.57 -1.20
C ARG A 178 -4.92 21.40 -1.56
N THR A 179 -4.67 20.72 -2.66
CA THR A 179 -3.35 20.74 -3.29
C THR A 179 -3.10 22.09 -3.96
N PRO A 180 -1.84 22.44 -4.30
CA PRO A 180 -1.55 23.63 -5.11
C PRO A 180 -2.29 23.67 -6.45
N GLY A 181 -2.50 22.51 -7.08
CA GLY A 181 -3.31 22.34 -8.29
C GLY A 181 -4.82 22.35 -8.04
N GLY A 182 -5.29 22.67 -6.83
CA GLY A 182 -6.69 22.85 -6.50
C GLY A 182 -7.48 21.56 -6.22
N ARG A 183 -6.85 20.38 -6.22
CA ARG A 183 -7.53 19.11 -5.94
C ARG A 183 -7.92 19.01 -4.47
N SER A 184 -9.13 18.50 -4.21
CA SER A 184 -9.59 18.21 -2.84
C SER A 184 -8.81 17.03 -2.26
N VAL A 185 -8.29 17.20 -1.05
CA VAL A 185 -7.68 16.13 -0.27
C VAL A 185 -8.51 15.90 0.98
N LEU A 186 -8.98 14.67 1.16
CA LEU A 186 -9.63 14.24 2.39
C LEU A 186 -8.58 13.66 3.34
N VAL A 187 -8.45 14.26 4.52
CA VAL A 187 -7.49 13.77 5.53
C VAL A 187 -8.03 12.48 6.14
N CYS A 188 -7.18 11.44 6.14
CA CYS A 188 -7.50 10.13 6.69
C CYS A 188 -8.06 10.27 8.11
N PRO A 189 -9.31 9.84 8.38
CA PRO A 189 -9.90 10.00 9.70
C PRO A 189 -9.08 9.34 10.82
N ALA A 190 -8.47 8.19 10.55
CA ALA A 190 -7.60 7.49 11.50
C ALA A 190 -6.27 8.21 11.79
N ALA A 191 -5.89 9.21 10.99
CA ALA A 191 -4.73 10.06 11.23
C ALA A 191 -5.05 11.32 12.04
N ARG A 192 -6.34 11.66 12.19
CA ARG A 192 -6.77 12.82 12.97
C ARG A 192 -6.80 12.46 14.45
N ASN A 193 -6.50 13.44 15.31
CA ASN A 193 -6.70 13.34 16.76
C ASN A 193 -8.18 13.55 17.14
N ASP A 194 -9.11 12.84 16.49
CA ASP A 194 -10.53 12.86 16.87
C ASP A 194 -10.86 11.74 17.89
N LYS A 195 -11.86 11.97 18.75
CA LYS A 195 -12.29 10.97 19.76
C LYS A 195 -12.87 9.70 19.13
N LYS A 196 -13.36 9.79 17.88
CA LYS A 196 -13.87 8.67 17.08
C LYS A 196 -13.02 8.55 15.82
N ARG A 197 -11.92 7.79 15.90
CA ARG A 197 -11.05 7.44 14.76
C ARG A 197 -11.64 6.22 14.05
N PRO A 198 -12.42 6.36 12.97
CA PRO A 198 -12.93 5.19 12.27
C PRO A 198 -11.74 4.43 11.67
N THR A 199 -11.81 3.11 11.78
CA THR A 199 -10.81 2.19 11.24
C THR A 199 -10.91 2.12 9.72
N CYS A 200 -9.89 1.55 9.06
CA CYS A 200 -9.98 1.22 7.64
C CYS A 200 -11.19 0.31 7.36
N GLU A 201 -11.50 -0.63 8.25
CA GLU A 201 -12.71 -1.47 8.16
C GLU A 201 -13.99 -0.65 7.94
N ALA A 202 -14.18 0.39 8.76
CA ALA A 202 -15.37 1.25 8.69
C ALA A 202 -15.31 2.26 7.52
N CYS A 203 -14.10 2.69 7.16
CA CYS A 203 -13.89 3.77 6.19
C CYS A 203 -13.85 3.28 4.73
N GLY A 204 -13.04 2.26 4.43
CA GLY A 204 -12.93 1.65 3.11
C GLY A 204 -12.40 2.52 1.95
N LEU A 205 -12.14 3.82 2.16
CA LEU A 205 -11.84 4.78 1.09
C LEU A 205 -10.57 4.47 0.27
N CYS A 206 -9.58 3.79 0.84
CA CYS A 206 -8.36 3.47 0.09
C CYS A 206 -8.49 2.20 -0.76
N ALA A 207 -9.67 1.58 -0.77
CA ALA A 207 -10.02 0.41 -1.57
C ALA A 207 -11.12 0.72 -2.60
N THR A 208 -11.27 1.99 -2.97
CA THR A 208 -12.21 2.48 -3.99
C THR A 208 -11.49 2.93 -5.23
#